data_AF-W4VJ30-F1
#
_entry.id   AF-W4VJ30-F1
#
_cell.length_a   1.000
_cell.length_b   1.000
_cell.length_c   1.000
_cell.angle_alpha   90.00
_cell.angle_beta   90.00
_cell.angle_gamma   90.00
#
_symmetry.space_group_name_H-M   'P 1'
#
loop_
_entity.id
_entity.type
_entity.pdbx_description
1 polymer ?
#
loop_
_entity_poly.entity_id
_entity_poly.type
_entity_poly.pdbx_seq_one_letter_code
_entity_poly.pdbx_strand_id
1 'polypeptide(L)'
;MLMSANLIDNPIGWLSSPEIALWSVIIANIWVGIPFNMLLLSTGLSSLPQDVYESASLDGGANWFQKLFYITLPCYAQLLWLY
;
A
#
# COMPACT_ATOMS: atom_id res chain seq x y z
N MET A 1 -29.68 -15.71 4.51
CA MET A 1 -28.81 -16.14 5.62
C MET A 1 -28.36 -14.99 6.52
N LEU A 2 -27.93 -13.81 6.02
CA LEU A 2 -27.54 -12.68 6.88
C LEU A 2 -28.73 -11.88 7.44
N MET A 3 -29.78 -11.66 6.65
CA MET A 3 -31.03 -11.03 7.12
C MET A 3 -31.78 -11.92 8.12
N SER A 4 -31.73 -13.24 7.95
CA SER A 4 -32.32 -14.20 8.89
C SER A 4 -31.57 -14.27 10.24
N ALA A 5 -30.33 -13.75 10.29
CA ALA A 5 -29.54 -13.59 11.51
C ALA A 5 -29.70 -12.19 12.14
N ASN A 6 -30.56 -11.33 11.58
CA ASN A 6 -30.83 -9.95 12.02
C ASN A 6 -29.57 -9.05 12.12
N LEU A 7 -28.54 -9.38 11.33
CA LEU A 7 -27.29 -8.61 11.29
C LEU A 7 -27.36 -7.40 10.36
N ILE A 8 -28.33 -7.41 9.42
CA ILE A 8 -28.58 -6.34 8.46
C ILE A 8 -30.08 -6.24 8.18
N ASP A 9 -30.60 -5.01 8.19
CA ASP A 9 -32.02 -4.74 7.95
C ASP A 9 -32.38 -4.77 6.46
N ASN A 10 -31.44 -4.42 5.58
CA ASN A 10 -31.62 -4.40 4.12
C ASN A 10 -30.36 -4.87 3.39
N PRO A 11 -30.49 -5.45 2.17
CA PRO A 11 -29.33 -5.78 1.33
C PRO A 11 -28.53 -4.53 0.98
N ILE A 12 -27.23 -4.53 1.29
CA ILE A 12 -26.34 -3.44 0.87
C ILE A 12 -26.14 -3.55 -0.64
N GLY A 13 -26.65 -2.55 -1.38
CA GLY A 13 -26.53 -2.48 -2.83
C GLY A 13 -25.15 -2.03 -3.30
N TRP A 14 -24.10 -2.81 -3.03
CA TRP A 14 -22.70 -2.48 -3.36
C TRP A 14 -22.45 -2.06 -4.81
N LEU A 15 -23.26 -2.55 -5.75
CA LEU A 15 -23.18 -2.20 -7.18
C LEU A 15 -24.47 -1.58 -7.71
N SER A 16 -25.53 -1.52 -6.89
CA SER A 16 -26.89 -1.15 -7.30
C SER A 16 -27.36 0.15 -6.66
N SER A 17 -26.72 0.59 -5.57
CA SER A 17 -27.02 1.86 -4.92
C SER A 17 -26.12 2.96 -5.52
N PRO A 18 -26.70 4.03 -6.07
CA PRO A 18 -25.94 5.15 -6.65
C PRO A 18 -24.94 5.80 -5.68
N GLU A 19 -25.23 5.76 -4.38
CA GLU A 19 -24.43 6.41 -3.34
C GLU A 19 -23.11 5.67 -3.05
N ILE A 20 -23.09 4.33 -3.15
CA ILE A 20 -21.94 3.49 -2.78
C ILE A 20 -21.35 2.71 -3.95
N ALA A 21 -22.02 2.62 -5.09
CA ALA A 21 -21.56 1.83 -6.23
C ALA A 21 -20.20 2.32 -6.76
N LEU A 22 -20.06 3.64 -6.97
CA LEU A 22 -18.81 4.22 -7.45
C LEU A 22 -17.66 3.98 -6.46
N TRP A 23 -17.89 4.22 -5.17
CA TRP A 23 -16.90 4.00 -4.13
C TRP A 23 -16.48 2.54 -4.00
N SER A 24 -17.44 1.61 -4.11
CA SER A 24 -17.17 0.17 -4.06
C SER A 24 -16.25 -0.28 -5.20
N VAL A 25 -16.49 0.24 -6.41
CA VAL A 25 -15.64 -0.05 -7.58
C VAL A 25 -14.25 0.57 -7.43
N ILE A 26 -14.14 1.82 -6.95
CA ILE A 26 -12.86 2.48 -6.72
C ILE A 26 -12.04 1.69 -5.69
N ILE A 27 -12.63 1.32 -4.55
CA ILE A 27 -11.95 0.56 -3.51
C ILE A 27 -11.53 -0.81 -4.02
N ALA A 28 -12.39 -1.52 -4.76
CA ALA A 28 -12.05 -2.80 -5.37
C ALA A 28 -10.89 -2.65 -6.37
N ASN A 29 -10.87 -1.59 -7.17
CA ASN A 29 -9.79 -1.32 -8.13
C ASN A 29 -8.46 -1.04 -7.41
N ILE A 30 -8.47 -0.21 -6.36
CA ILE A 30 -7.29 0.05 -5.52
C ILE A 30 -6.79 -1.26 -4.87
N TRP A 31 -7.71 -2.08 -4.35
CA TRP A 31 -7.36 -3.34 -3.69
C TRP A 31 -6.61 -4.30 -4.60
N VAL A 32 -6.93 -4.37 -5.89
CA VAL A 32 -6.22 -5.23 -6.85
C VAL A 32 -4.76 -4.79 -7.03
N GLY A 33 -4.47 -3.49 -6.97
CA GLY A 33 -3.12 -2.96 -7.11
C GLY A 33 -2.23 -3.13 -5.86
N ILE A 34 -2.82 -3.19 -4.67
CA ILE A 34 -2.06 -3.22 -3.40
C ILE A 34 -1.16 -4.46 -3.26
N PRO A 35 -1.61 -5.71 -3.49
CA PRO A 35 -0.78 -6.90 -3.30
C PRO A 35 0.46 -6.92 -4.19
N PHE A 36 0.30 -6.52 -5.47
CA PHE A 36 1.43 -6.44 -6.40
C PHE A 36 2.46 -5.41 -5.92
N ASN A 37 2.00 -4.21 -5.55
CA ASN A 37 2.88 -3.19 -4.99
C ASN A 37 3.53 -3.68 -3.69
N MET A 38 2.81 -4.32 -2.79
CA MET A 38 3.37 -4.85 -1.53
C MET A 38 4.49 -5.87 -1.78
N LEU A 39 4.31 -6.79 -2.74
CA LEU A 39 5.35 -7.75 -3.11
C LEU A 39 6.57 -7.05 -3.73
N LEU A 40 6.34 -6.08 -4.61
CA LEU A 40 7.39 -5.27 -5.22
C LEU A 40 8.17 -4.45 -4.16
N LEU A 41 7.47 -3.90 -3.18
CA LEU A 41 8.07 -3.20 -2.05
C LEU A 41 8.95 -4.16 -1.24
N SER A 42 8.45 -5.36 -0.93
CA SER A 42 9.18 -6.37 -0.19
C SER A 42 10.45 -6.84 -0.91
N THR A 43 10.41 -7.00 -2.23
CA THR A 43 11.59 -7.41 -3.02
C THR A 43 12.61 -6.28 -3.14
N GLY A 44 12.15 -5.04 -3.37
CA GLY A 44 13.01 -3.85 -3.37
C GLY A 44 13.71 -3.64 -2.03
N LEU A 45 13.00 -3.74 -0.91
CA LEU A 45 13.56 -3.66 0.44
C LEU A 45 14.54 -4.80 0.74
N SER A 46 14.28 -6.01 0.27
CA SER A 46 15.20 -7.15 0.44
C SER A 46 16.50 -6.98 -0.35
N SER A 47 16.50 -6.15 -1.41
CA SER A 47 17.68 -5.84 -2.23
C SER A 47 18.51 -4.67 -1.69
N LEU A 48 17.97 -3.88 -0.76
CA LEU A 48 18.67 -2.75 -0.16
C LEU A 48 19.70 -3.26 0.86
N PRO A 49 21.00 -2.93 0.72
CA PRO A 49 22.01 -3.35 1.68
C PRO A 49 21.71 -2.73 3.05
N GLN A 50 21.62 -3.58 4.08
CA GLN A 50 21.43 -3.17 5.47
C GLN A 50 22.48 -2.14 5.92
N ASP A 51 23.68 -2.22 5.33
CA ASP A 51 24.80 -1.30 5.50
C ASP A 51 24.43 0.16 5.21
N VAL A 52 23.53 0.44 4.26
CA VAL A 52 23.08 1.82 3.92
C VAL A 52 22.24 2.40 5.05
N TYR A 53 21.41 1.57 5.69
CA TYR A 53 20.60 1.98 6.84
C TYR A 53 21.45 2.18 8.09
N GLU A 54 22.44 1.32 8.31
CA GLU A 54 23.40 1.43 9.43
C GLU A 54 24.31 2.65 9.28
N SER A 55 24.86 2.87 8.08
CA SER A 55 25.65 4.07 7.76
C SER A 55 24.82 5.33 7.98
N ALA A 56 23.57 5.38 7.52
CA ALA A 56 22.69 6.55 7.71
C ALA A 56 22.31 6.80 9.19
N SER A 57 22.37 5.79 10.06
CA SER A 57 22.25 5.98 11.51
C SER A 57 23.56 6.45 12.15
N LEU A 58 24.70 5.94 11.70
CA LEU A 58 26.02 6.25 12.27
C LEU A 58 26.52 7.65 11.85
N ASP A 59 26.24 8.09 10.62
CA ASP A 59 26.76 9.35 10.05
C ASP A 59 26.03 10.63 10.50
N GLY A 60 25.01 10.53 11.37
CA GLY A 60 24.34 11.73 11.90
C GLY A 60 22.90 11.59 12.36
N GLY A 61 22.39 10.37 12.58
CA GLY A 61 21.06 10.18 13.15
C GLY A 61 19.92 10.63 12.24
N ALA A 62 19.93 10.19 10.97
CA ALA A 62 18.84 10.49 10.05
C ALA A 62 17.50 10.00 10.62
N ASN A 63 16.55 10.92 10.81
CA ASN A 63 15.24 10.63 11.39
C ASN A 63 14.43 9.73 10.43
N TRP A 64 13.42 9.01 10.93
CA TRP A 64 12.67 8.02 10.14
C TRP A 64 12.12 8.58 8.82
N PHE A 65 11.62 9.83 8.85
CA PHE A 65 11.15 10.53 7.65
C PHE A 65 12.26 10.80 6.63
N GLN A 66 13.49 11.12 7.06
CA GLN A 66 14.61 11.33 6.14
C GLN A 66 15.01 10.03 5.45
N LYS A 67 15.03 8.91 6.18
CA LYS A 67 15.28 7.59 5.58
C LYS A 67 14.17 7.19 4.59
N LEU A 68 12.92 7.56 4.85
CA LEU A 68 11.80 7.30 3.94
C LEU A 68 11.93 8.12 2.64
N PHE A 69 12.17 9.44 2.74
CA PHE A 69 12.16 10.32 1.57
C PHE A 69 13.45 10.33 0.75
N TYR A 70 14.62 10.13 1.38
CA TYR A 70 15.92 10.25 0.69
C TYR A 70 16.56 8.92 0.33
N ILE A 71 16.12 7.81 0.93
CA ILE A 71 16.67 6.47 0.63
C ILE A 71 15.57 5.61 0.02
N THR A 72 14.45 5.46 0.73
CA THR A 72 13.40 4.50 0.38
C THR A 72 12.62 4.93 -0.87
N LEU A 73 12.13 6.17 -0.91
CA LEU A 73 11.37 6.71 -2.03
C LEU A 73 12.14 6.79 -3.36
N PRO A 74 13.38 7.32 -3.42
CA PRO A 74 14.14 7.33 -4.67
C PRO A 74 14.47 5.92 -5.18
N CYS A 75 14.73 4.97 -4.27
CA CYS A 75 14.94 3.57 -4.66
C CYS A 75 13.67 2.95 -5.27
N TYR A 76 12.49 3.27 -4.71
CA TYR A 76 11.21 2.85 -5.28
C TYR A 76 10.84 3.51 -6.58
N ALA A 77 11.06 4.82 -6.69
CA ALA A 77 10.89 5.51 -7.96
C ALA A 77 11.71 4.78 -9.03
N GLN A 78 13.00 4.52 -8.77
CA GLN A 78 13.89 3.83 -9.69
C GLN A 78 13.41 2.42 -10.07
N LEU A 79 12.79 1.68 -9.14
CA LEU A 79 12.21 0.37 -9.40
C LEU A 79 10.93 0.46 -10.27
N LEU A 80 10.11 1.49 -10.05
CA LEU A 80 8.88 1.74 -10.82
C LEU A 80 9.18 2.22 -12.25
N TRP A 81 10.30 2.92 -12.49
CA TRP A 81 10.74 3.32 -13.83
C TRP A 81 11.14 2.13 -14.73
N LEU A 82 11.39 0.96 -14.16
CA LEU A 82 11.82 -0.25 -14.87
C LEU A 82 10.64 -1.13 -15.35
N TYR A 83 9.40 -0.74 -15.01
CA TYR A 83 8.15 -1.38 -15.42
C TYR A 83 7.29 -0.40 -16.22
#